data_AF-A0A0P7UCN3-F1
#
_entry.id   AF-A0A0P7UCN3-F1
#
_cell.length_a   1.000
_cell.length_b   1.000
_cell.length_c   1.000
_cell.angle_alpha   90.00
_cell.angle_beta   90.00
_cell.angle_gamma   90.00
#
_symmetry.space_group_name_H-M   'P 1'
#
loop_
_entity.id
_entity.type
_entity.pdbx_description
1 polymer ?
#
loop_
_entity_poly.entity_id
_entity_poly.type
_entity_poly.pdbx_seq_one_letter_code
_entity_poly.pdbx_strand_id
1 'polypeptide(L)'
;PLNYTDAQRSEMQTSVLYSSPVDPAHWVGLRKFSPVLENLRNNLLMLALLAFEVTVYRHQQFYRLKSNLTVPVTKTIFHDITRHHLDDGIVNCAKYFINYFFYKFGLE
;
A
#
# COMPACT_ATOMS: atom_id res chain seq x y z
N PRO A 1 20.49 -14.31 34.49
CA PRO A 1 21.08 -15.64 34.21
C PRO A 1 22.54 -15.72 34.66
N LEU A 2 23.00 -16.88 35.14
CA LEU A 2 24.22 -16.99 35.97
C LEU A 2 25.53 -16.70 35.21
N ASN A 3 25.61 -16.99 33.90
CA ASN A 3 26.82 -16.81 33.08
C ASN A 3 27.02 -15.41 32.47
N TYR A 4 26.21 -14.42 32.86
CA TYR A 4 26.30 -13.06 32.31
C TYR A 4 27.14 -12.16 33.21
N THR A 5 27.91 -11.26 32.59
CA THR A 5 28.61 -10.17 33.30
C THR A 5 27.62 -9.20 33.94
N ASP A 6 28.04 -8.47 34.97
CA ASP A 6 27.16 -7.52 35.65
C ASP A 6 26.69 -6.37 34.74
N ALA A 7 27.52 -5.97 33.77
CA ALA A 7 27.14 -5.02 32.73
C ALA A 7 25.98 -5.56 31.85
N GLN A 8 26.08 -6.81 31.40
CA GLN A 8 25.02 -7.45 30.61
C GLN A 8 23.73 -7.63 31.42
N ARG A 9 23.83 -7.97 32.71
CA ARG A 9 22.65 -8.07 33.58
C ARG A 9 21.98 -6.70 33.75
N SER A 10 22.76 -5.64 33.93
CA SER A 10 22.23 -4.27 34.02
C SER A 10 21.55 -3.83 32.72
N GLU A 11 22.10 -4.18 31.56
CA GLU A 11 21.49 -3.90 30.26
C GLU A 11 20.18 -4.67 30.08
N MET A 12 20.19 -5.98 30.38
CA MET A 12 19.03 -6.86 30.26
C MET A 12 17.85 -6.36 31.09
N GLN A 13 18.08 -5.82 32.29
CA GLN A 13 17.00 -5.28 33.14
C GLN A 13 16.16 -4.20 32.45
N THR A 14 16.71 -3.49 31.47
CA THR A 14 16.00 -2.47 30.68
C THR A 14 15.38 -2.99 29.38
N SER A 15 15.68 -4.25 29.03
CA SER A 15 15.19 -4.86 27.79
C SER A 15 13.73 -5.32 27.87
N VAL A 16 13.11 -5.51 26.70
CA VAL A 16 11.67 -5.85 26.56
C VAL A 16 11.26 -7.11 27.34
N LEU A 17 12.15 -8.10 27.47
CA LEU A 17 11.82 -9.40 28.08
C LEU A 17 11.99 -9.44 29.61
N TYR A 18 12.74 -8.50 30.18
CA TYR A 18 13.11 -8.53 31.61
C TYR A 18 12.71 -7.25 32.36
N SER A 19 12.29 -6.20 31.65
CA SER A 19 11.84 -4.95 32.27
C SER A 19 10.43 -5.03 32.87
N SER A 20 9.57 -5.92 32.35
CA SER A 20 8.21 -6.14 32.88
C SER A 20 7.68 -7.53 32.50
N PRO A 21 6.60 -8.02 33.16
CA PRO A 21 5.94 -9.26 32.75
C PRO A 21 5.47 -9.20 31.29
N VAL A 22 5.84 -10.22 30.51
CA VAL A 22 5.48 -10.32 29.10
C VAL A 22 4.08 -10.91 28.96
N ASP A 23 3.21 -10.21 28.23
CA ASP A 23 1.89 -10.72 27.84
C ASP A 23 2.01 -11.52 26.53
N PRO A 24 1.71 -12.84 26.52
CA PRO A 24 1.74 -13.66 25.31
C PRO A 24 0.78 -13.17 24.22
N ALA A 25 -0.33 -12.51 24.59
CA ALA A 25 -1.29 -11.96 23.64
C ALA A 25 -0.67 -10.85 22.78
N HIS A 26 0.25 -10.06 23.35
CA HIS A 26 0.94 -9.00 22.62
C HIS A 26 1.81 -9.55 21.48
N TRP A 27 2.41 -10.74 21.67
CA TRP A 27 3.24 -11.39 20.64
C TRP A 27 2.43 -11.79 19.40
N VAL A 28 1.17 -12.18 19.57
CA VAL A 28 0.25 -12.49 18.46
C VAL A 28 -0.50 -11.25 17.93
N GLY A 29 -0.14 -10.05 18.41
CA GLY A 29 -0.74 -8.78 17.97
C GLY A 29 -2.03 -8.39 18.69
N LEU A 30 -2.44 -9.12 19.73
CA LEU A 30 -3.59 -8.78 20.55
C LEU A 30 -3.15 -7.82 21.66
N ARG A 31 -3.49 -6.55 21.51
CA ARG A 31 -3.24 -5.53 22.52
C ARG A 31 -4.56 -4.85 22.89
N LYS A 32 -4.80 -4.72 24.18
CA LYS A 32 -5.96 -3.98 24.70
C LYS A 32 -5.69 -2.49 24.59
N PHE A 33 -6.49 -1.78 23.80
CA PHE A 33 -6.45 -0.32 23.68
C PHE A 33 -7.71 0.30 24.25
N SER A 34 -7.57 1.47 24.84
CA SER A 34 -8.66 2.34 25.25
C SER A 34 -8.30 3.77 24.82
N PRO A 35 -8.85 4.27 23.69
CA PRO A 35 -9.99 3.77 22.94
C PRO A 35 -9.67 2.64 21.92
N VAL A 36 -10.64 1.73 21.69
CA VAL A 36 -10.50 0.56 20.80
C VAL A 36 -10.29 0.96 19.32
N LEU A 37 -10.84 2.11 18.91
CA LEU A 37 -10.82 2.55 17.52
C LEU A 37 -9.39 2.76 16.99
N GLU A 38 -8.44 3.15 17.84
CA GLU A 38 -7.04 3.35 17.43
C GLU A 38 -6.39 2.06 16.94
N ASN A 39 -6.68 0.93 17.58
CA ASN A 39 -6.18 -0.38 17.17
C ASN A 39 -6.82 -0.86 15.86
N LEU A 40 -8.11 -0.59 15.69
CA LEU A 40 -8.88 -1.05 14.54
C LEU A 40 -8.70 -0.16 13.32
N ARG A 41 -8.29 1.10 13.48
CA ARG A 41 -8.18 2.08 12.39
C ARG A 41 -7.41 1.56 11.19
N ASN A 42 -6.24 0.96 11.40
CA ASN A 42 -5.41 0.45 10.30
C ASN A 42 -6.09 -0.71 9.56
N ASN A 43 -6.71 -1.63 10.30
CA ASN A 43 -7.44 -2.76 9.73
C ASN A 43 -8.69 -2.29 8.96
N LEU A 44 -9.42 -1.31 9.49
CA LEU A 44 -10.59 -0.72 8.83
C LEU A 44 -10.18 0.02 7.54
N LEU A 45 -9.06 0.75 7.54
CA LEU A 45 -8.54 1.39 6.33
C LEU A 45 -8.12 0.36 5.29
N MET A 46 -7.43 -0.71 5.69
CA MET A 46 -7.09 -1.81 4.79
C MET A 46 -8.33 -2.45 4.19
N LEU A 47 -9.35 -2.74 5.01
CA LEU A 47 -10.62 -3.29 4.55
C LEU A 47 -11.34 -2.33 3.58
N ALA A 48 -11.35 -1.03 3.91
CA ALA A 48 -11.95 -0.02 3.05
C ALA A 48 -11.24 0.07 1.69
N LEU A 49 -9.91 0.00 1.65
CA LEU A 49 -9.14 -0.01 0.40
C LEU A 49 -9.42 -1.26 -0.44
N LEU A 50 -9.47 -2.45 0.18
CA LEU A 50 -9.79 -3.69 -0.51
C LEU A 50 -11.22 -3.69 -1.09
N ALA A 51 -12.19 -3.19 -0.31
CA ALA A 51 -13.56 -3.04 -0.77
C ALA A 51 -13.64 -1.99 -1.90
N PHE A 52 -12.90 -0.89 -1.78
CA PHE A 52 -12.85 0.17 -2.78
C PHE A 52 -12.25 -0.32 -4.09
N GLU A 53 -11.15 -1.07 -4.05
CA GLU A 53 -10.53 -1.68 -5.24
C GLU A 53 -11.56 -2.50 -6.04
N VAL A 54 -12.21 -3.47 -5.39
CA VAL A 54 -13.23 -4.32 -6.04
C VAL A 54 -14.39 -3.47 -6.56
N THR A 55 -14.81 -2.47 -5.80
CA THR A 55 -15.89 -1.55 -6.20
C THR A 55 -15.52 -0.79 -7.48
N VAL A 56 -14.30 -0.25 -7.57
CA VAL A 56 -13.81 0.44 -8.77
C VAL A 56 -13.78 -0.50 -9.97
N TYR A 57 -13.25 -1.72 -9.82
CA TYR A 57 -13.24 -2.71 -10.90
C TYR A 57 -14.65 -3.05 -11.39
N ARG A 58 -15.59 -3.29 -10.47
CA ARG A 58 -16.98 -3.60 -10.81
C ARG A 58 -17.68 -2.42 -11.48
N HIS A 59 -17.46 -1.21 -10.98
CA HIS A 59 -18.02 0.00 -11.57
C HIS A 59 -17.52 0.22 -13.01
N GLN A 60 -16.21 0.08 -13.24
CA GLN A 60 -15.62 0.16 -14.56
C GLN A 60 -16.17 -0.91 -15.51
N GLN A 61 -16.31 -2.15 -15.03
CA GLN A 61 -16.88 -3.25 -15.81
C GLN A 61 -18.33 -2.95 -16.21
N PHE A 62 -19.15 -2.52 -15.26
CA PHE A 62 -20.55 -2.17 -15.50
C PHE A 62 -20.69 -1.04 -16.52
N TYR A 63 -19.90 0.03 -16.37
CA TYR A 63 -19.90 1.15 -17.31
C TYR A 63 -19.57 0.69 -18.74
N ARG A 64 -18.54 -0.16 -18.89
CA ARG A 64 -18.15 -0.69 -20.21
C ARG A 64 -19.25 -1.52 -20.86
N LEU A 65 -19.91 -2.39 -20.10
CA LEU A 65 -21.00 -3.22 -20.59
C LEU A 65 -22.19 -2.36 -21.05
N LYS A 66 -22.57 -1.34 -20.25
CA LYS A 66 -23.67 -0.44 -20.60
C LYS A 66 -23.38 0.39 -21.85
N SER A 67 -22.14 0.81 -22.05
CA SER A 67 -21.71 1.64 -23.17
C SER A 67 -21.19 0.85 -24.38
N ASN A 68 -21.28 -0.49 -24.37
CA ASN A 68 -20.71 -1.36 -25.41
C ASN A 68 -19.22 -1.07 -25.73
N LEU A 69 -18.44 -0.70 -24.70
CA LEU A 69 -17.02 -0.40 -24.85
C LEU A 69 -16.18 -1.67 -24.66
N THR A 70 -15.21 -1.88 -25.54
CA THR A 70 -14.24 -2.98 -25.40
C THR A 70 -13.24 -2.70 -24.28
N VAL A 71 -12.63 -3.76 -23.75
CA VAL A 71 -11.51 -3.62 -22.83
C VAL A 71 -10.32 -3.06 -23.61
N PRO A 72 -9.65 -1.99 -23.16
CA PRO A 72 -8.57 -1.41 -23.91
C PRO A 72 -7.37 -2.34 -23.84
N VAL A 73 -6.76 -2.60 -24.99
CA VAL A 73 -5.58 -3.49 -25.09
C VAL A 73 -4.39 -2.89 -24.34
N THR A 74 -4.28 -1.56 -24.33
CA THR A 74 -3.29 -0.83 -23.56
C THR A 74 -3.91 -0.33 -22.25
N LYS A 75 -3.30 -0.66 -21.12
CA LYS A 75 -3.71 -0.16 -19.78
C LYS A 75 -3.25 1.29 -19.57
N THR A 76 -3.59 2.17 -20.51
CA THR A 76 -3.20 3.58 -20.55
C THR A 76 -4.38 4.46 -20.12
N ILE A 77 -4.09 5.62 -19.52
CA ILE A 77 -5.09 6.61 -19.14
C ILE A 77 -5.56 7.37 -20.39
N PHE A 78 -4.60 7.88 -21.18
CA PHE A 78 -4.86 8.62 -22.42
C PHE A 78 -4.67 7.70 -23.63
N HIS A 79 -5.76 7.24 -24.24
CA HIS A 79 -5.70 6.27 -25.35
C HIS A 79 -5.31 6.92 -26.68
N ASP A 80 -5.45 8.25 -26.78
CA ASP A 80 -5.09 9.10 -27.91
C ASP A 80 -3.57 9.32 -28.04
N ILE A 81 -2.82 9.13 -26.95
CA ILE A 81 -1.40 9.49 -26.89
C ILE A 81 -0.53 8.26 -27.13
N THR A 82 0.34 8.39 -28.12
CA THR A 82 1.31 7.37 -28.55
C THR A 82 2.69 8.00 -28.62
N ARG A 83 3.73 7.20 -28.93
CA ARG A 83 5.10 7.71 -29.08
C ARG A 83 5.22 8.80 -30.14
N HIS A 84 4.36 8.80 -31.16
CA HIS A 84 4.36 9.83 -32.21
C HIS A 84 3.99 11.21 -31.65
N HIS A 85 3.05 11.26 -30.70
CA HIS A 85 2.56 12.50 -30.11
C HIS A 85 3.51 13.11 -29.07
N LEU A 86 4.61 12.43 -28.72
CA LEU A 86 5.56 12.89 -27.71
C LEU A 86 6.15 14.26 -28.06
N ASP A 87 6.46 14.45 -29.34
CA ASP A 87 7.20 15.61 -29.84
C ASP A 87 6.27 16.74 -30.36
N ASP A 88 4.94 16.54 -30.28
CA ASP A 88 3.93 17.48 -30.78
C ASP A 88 3.62 18.63 -29.80
N GLY A 89 4.20 18.61 -28.59
CA GLY A 89 4.10 19.70 -27.61
C GLY A 89 4.15 19.23 -26.16
N ILE A 90 4.28 20.19 -25.24
CA ILE A 90 4.48 19.94 -23.80
C ILE A 90 3.31 19.17 -23.19
N VAL A 91 2.06 19.46 -23.60
CA VAL A 91 0.87 18.77 -23.07
C VAL A 91 0.83 17.30 -23.49
N ASN A 92 1.12 17.00 -24.76
CA ASN A 92 1.14 15.63 -25.26
C ASN A 92 2.33 14.85 -24.68
N CYS A 93 3.46 15.52 -24.49
CA CYS A 93 4.61 14.99 -23.76
C CYS A 93 4.26 14.60 -22.32
N ALA A 94 3.57 15.47 -21.57
CA ALA A 94 3.13 15.18 -20.21
C ALA A 94 2.15 13.98 -20.17
N LYS A 95 1.16 13.93 -21.07
CA LYS A 95 0.25 12.78 -21.18
C LYS A 95 0.99 11.47 -21.53
N TYR A 96 2.00 11.54 -22.39
CA TYR A 96 2.82 10.39 -22.76
C TYR A 96 3.59 9.87 -21.54
N PHE A 97 4.21 10.76 -20.77
CA PHE A 97 4.88 10.35 -19.54
C PHE A 97 3.89 9.80 -18.51
N ILE A 98 2.72 10.40 -18.30
CA ILE A 98 1.71 9.83 -17.39
C ILE A 98 1.35 8.38 -17.76
N ASN A 99 1.26 8.07 -19.05
CA ASN A 99 0.98 6.69 -19.50
C ASN A 99 2.17 5.74 -19.38
N TYR A 100 3.40 6.20 -19.64
CA TYR A 100 4.56 5.34 -19.88
C TYR A 100 5.77 5.62 -18.98
N PHE A 101 5.62 6.43 -17.91
CA PHE A 101 6.73 6.84 -17.04
C PHE A 101 7.47 5.64 -16.48
N PHE A 102 6.77 4.75 -15.75
CA PHE A 102 7.38 3.56 -15.15
C PHE A 102 7.82 2.53 -16.20
N TYR A 103 7.19 2.52 -17.38
CA TYR A 103 7.64 1.68 -18.50
C TYR A 103 8.99 2.16 -19.07
N LYS A 104 9.27 3.47 -19.03
CA LYS A 104 10.49 4.07 -19.57
C LYS A 104 11.60 4.23 -18.55
N PHE A 105 11.28 4.50 -17.29
CA PHE A 105 12.23 4.82 -16.22
C PHE A 105 12.09 3.87 -15.03
N GLY A 106 11.80 2.59 -15.30
CA GLY A 106 11.54 1.62 -14.24
C GLY A 106 12.81 1.06 -13.58
N LEU A 107 13.96 1.15 -14.25
CA LEU A 107 15.25 0.63 -13.77
C LEU A 107 16.20 1.74 -13.31
N GLU A 108 16.10 2.90 -13.95
CA GLU A 108 16.82 4.13 -13.63
C GLU A 108 16.51 4.65 -12.22
#